data_AF-A0A943JKZ7-F1
#
_entry.id   AF-A0A943JKZ7-F1
#
_cell.length_a   1.000
_cell.length_b   1.000
_cell.length_c   1.000
_cell.angle_alpha   90.00
_cell.angle_beta   90.00
_cell.angle_gamma   90.00
#
_symmetry.space_group_name_H-M   'P 1'
#
loop_
_entity.id
_entity.type
_entity.pdbx_description
1 polymer ?
#
loop_
_entity_poly.entity_id
_entity_poly.type
_entity_poly.pdbx_seq_one_letter_code
_entity_poly.pdbx_strand_id
1 'polypeptide(L)'
;MNKKEYAYKLINDKLNNDTFLTYKEIANITGYHEKYILKLKKEILDNNFNLTHGNKNREPVNKLTQKEKDYIVNLYKRSTVSIRRFCKFYGRRSYSCVYNVLKEELNKKN
;
A
#
# COMPACT_ATOMS: atom_id res chain seq x y z
N MET A 1 -14.34 3.24 -15.01
CA MET A 1 -12.98 3.32 -15.58
C MET A 1 -12.15 4.22 -14.69
N ASN A 2 -10.98 3.78 -14.26
CA ASN A 2 -10.08 4.61 -13.43
C ASN A 2 -9.60 5.81 -14.28
N LYS A 3 -9.41 7.00 -13.68
CA LYS A 3 -8.91 8.18 -14.42
C LYS A 3 -7.58 7.89 -15.12
N LYS A 4 -6.70 7.11 -14.47
CA LYS A 4 -5.41 6.68 -15.03
C LYS A 4 -5.56 5.74 -16.24
N GLU A 5 -6.53 4.82 -16.18
CA GLU A 5 -6.87 3.93 -17.32
C GLU A 5 -7.39 4.74 -18.49
N TYR A 6 -8.23 5.73 -18.22
CA TYR A 6 -8.82 6.58 -19.25
C TYR A 6 -7.75 7.43 -19.94
N ALA A 7 -6.85 8.04 -19.16
CA ALA A 7 -5.69 8.75 -19.71
C ALA A 7 -4.78 7.85 -20.54
N TYR A 8 -4.51 6.63 -20.08
CA TYR A 8 -3.73 5.65 -20.82
C TYR A 8 -4.34 5.33 -22.18
N LYS A 9 -5.66 5.07 -22.22
CA LYS A 9 -6.37 4.78 -23.46
C LYS A 9 -6.21 5.93 -24.47
N LEU A 10 -6.51 7.17 -24.06
CA LEU A 10 -6.42 8.33 -24.97
C LEU A 10 -4.99 8.58 -25.48
N ILE A 11 -3.97 8.31 -24.65
CA ILE A 11 -2.58 8.42 -25.09
C ILE A 11 -2.25 7.34 -26.13
N ASN A 12 -2.68 6.09 -25.92
CA ASN A 12 -2.48 5.02 -26.89
C ASN A 12 -3.23 5.27 -28.20
N ASP A 13 -4.50 5.67 -28.13
CA ASP A 13 -5.30 6.02 -29.31
C ASP A 13 -4.60 7.15 -30.09
N LYS A 14 -3.96 8.11 -29.41
CA LYS A 14 -3.13 9.12 -30.09
C LYS A 14 -1.85 8.55 -30.72
N LEU A 15 -1.13 7.67 -30.01
CA LEU A 15 0.12 7.07 -30.52
C LEU A 15 -0.14 6.17 -31.74
N ASN A 16 -1.31 5.54 -31.80
CA ASN A 16 -1.75 4.71 -32.93
C ASN A 16 -2.37 5.52 -34.09
N ASN A 17 -2.49 6.84 -33.94
CA ASN A 17 -3.19 7.74 -34.87
C ASN A 17 -4.70 7.50 -35.00
N ASP A 18 -5.33 6.87 -34.01
CA ASP A 18 -6.79 6.69 -33.93
C ASP A 18 -7.52 7.99 -33.54
N THR A 19 -6.79 9.00 -33.03
CA THR A 19 -7.35 10.30 -32.63
C THR A 19 -6.45 11.49 -32.98
N PHE A 20 -7.08 12.64 -33.26
CA PHE A 20 -6.39 13.92 -33.51
C PHE A 20 -6.16 14.77 -32.25
N LEU A 21 -6.70 14.36 -31.10
CA LEU A 21 -6.60 15.09 -29.83
C LEU A 21 -5.16 15.45 -29.50
N THR A 22 -4.88 16.65 -29.01
CA THR A 22 -3.56 17.05 -28.53
C THR A 22 -3.33 16.54 -27.10
N TYR A 23 -2.07 16.45 -26.66
CA TYR A 23 -1.77 16.09 -25.26
C TYR A 23 -2.32 17.08 -24.24
N LYS A 24 -2.54 18.35 -24.65
CA LYS A 24 -3.21 19.37 -23.82
C LYS A 24 -4.69 19.08 -23.66
N GLU A 25 -5.36 18.71 -24.75
CA GLU A 25 -6.77 18.31 -24.70
C GLU A 25 -6.97 17.03 -23.89
N ILE A 26 -6.07 16.05 -24.03
CA ILE A 26 -6.08 14.83 -23.20
C ILE A 26 -5.94 15.19 -21.71
N ALA A 27 -5.07 16.14 -21.37
CA ALA A 27 -4.90 16.63 -20.00
C ALA A 27 -6.20 17.25 -19.46
N ASN A 28 -6.83 18.12 -20.25
CA ASN A 28 -8.11 18.76 -19.90
C ASN A 28 -9.25 17.75 -19.73
N ILE A 29 -9.38 16.77 -20.64
CA ILE A 29 -10.41 15.72 -20.59
C ILE A 29 -10.24 14.83 -19.35
N THR A 30 -9.01 14.46 -19.03
CA THR A 30 -8.72 13.53 -17.93
C THR A 30 -8.62 14.22 -16.57
N GLY A 31 -8.51 15.54 -16.55
CA GLY A 31 -8.28 16.36 -15.35
C GLY A 31 -6.87 16.22 -14.78
N TYR A 32 -5.92 15.66 -15.54
CA TYR A 32 -4.52 15.59 -15.15
C TYR A 32 -3.75 16.81 -15.65
N HIS A 33 -2.63 17.11 -14.98
CA HIS A 33 -1.71 18.14 -15.45
C HIS A 33 -0.98 17.68 -16.74
N GLU A 34 -0.74 18.59 -17.69
CA GLU A 34 -0.07 18.29 -18.97
C GLU A 34 1.27 17.54 -18.80
N LYS A 35 2.12 18.00 -17.86
CA LYS A 35 3.37 17.30 -17.48
C LYS A 35 3.16 15.83 -17.11
N TYR A 36 2.05 15.48 -16.47
CA TYR A 36 1.74 14.10 -16.12
C TYR A 36 1.39 13.27 -17.36
N ILE A 37 0.61 13.82 -18.29
CA ILE A 37 0.32 13.18 -19.59
C ILE A 37 1.61 12.92 -20.38
N LEU A 38 2.53 13.90 -20.42
CA LEU A 38 3.84 13.72 -21.08
C LEU A 38 4.72 12.67 -20.39
N LYS A 39 4.68 12.61 -19.05
CA LYS A 39 5.36 11.56 -18.28
C LYS A 39 4.78 10.19 -18.60
N LEU A 40 3.45 10.05 -18.57
CA LEU A 40 2.76 8.81 -18.93
C LEU A 40 3.10 8.35 -20.34
N LYS A 41 3.11 9.25 -21.32
CA LYS A 41 3.55 8.95 -22.69
C LYS A 41 4.94 8.30 -22.71
N LYS A 42 5.92 8.87 -21.99
CA LYS A 42 7.26 8.30 -21.90
C LYS A 42 7.24 6.90 -21.27
N GLU A 43 6.54 6.73 -20.15
CA GLU A 43 6.41 5.43 -19.48
C GLU A 43 5.77 4.35 -20.38
N ILE A 44 4.81 4.74 -21.24
CA ILE A 44 4.16 3.86 -22.22
C ILE A 44 5.16 3.45 -23.31
N LEU A 45 5.90 4.41 -23.88
CA LEU A 45 6.92 4.14 -24.90
C LEU A 45 8.06 3.27 -24.37
N ASP A 46 8.44 3.47 -23.11
CA ASP A 46 9.49 2.71 -22.43
C ASP A 46 9.00 1.32 -21.93
N ASN A 47 7.77 0.92 -22.25
CA ASN A 47 7.11 -0.31 -21.77
C ASN A 47 7.11 -0.49 -20.24
N ASN A 48 7.26 0.60 -19.49
CA ASN A 48 7.34 0.62 -18.02
C ASN A 48 6.03 1.05 -17.34
N PHE A 49 4.94 1.12 -18.11
CA PHE A 49 3.66 1.57 -17.61
C PHE A 49 2.93 0.47 -16.82
N ASN A 50 2.74 0.70 -15.51
CA ASN A 50 1.95 -0.15 -14.64
C ASN A 50 0.64 0.55 -14.22
N LEU A 51 -0.48 -0.08 -14.53
CA LEU A 51 -1.84 0.33 -14.12
C LEU A 51 -2.09 0.11 -12.63
N THR A 52 -1.35 -0.81 -12.02
CA THR A 52 -1.41 -1.08 -10.60
C THR A 52 -0.74 0.05 -9.81
N HIS A 53 -1.40 0.48 -8.73
CA HIS A 53 -0.80 1.40 -7.77
C HIS A 53 0.42 0.71 -7.13
N GLY A 54 1.58 1.39 -7.09
CA GLY A 54 2.76 0.87 -6.40
C GLY A 54 2.46 0.62 -4.91
N ASN A 55 3.03 -0.43 -4.33
CA ASN A 55 2.80 -0.89 -2.94
C ASN A 55 1.43 -1.51 -2.63
N LYS A 56 0.57 -1.82 -3.61
CA LYS A 56 -0.61 -2.66 -3.34
C LYS A 56 -0.12 -4.03 -2.85
N ASN A 57 -0.36 -4.34 -1.57
CA ASN A 57 0.09 -5.55 -0.86
C ASN A 57 1.60 -5.61 -0.49
N ARG A 58 2.34 -4.50 -0.53
CA ARG A 58 3.70 -4.50 0.01
C ARG A 58 3.63 -4.60 1.53
N GLU A 59 4.20 -5.66 2.08
CA GLU A 59 4.27 -5.81 3.53
C GLU A 59 5.14 -4.69 4.15
N PRO A 60 4.71 -4.11 5.29
CA PRO A 60 5.49 -3.08 5.94
C PRO A 60 6.81 -3.67 6.46
N VAL A 61 7.91 -2.92 6.29
CA VAL A 61 9.25 -3.32 6.77
C VAL A 61 9.25 -3.63 8.28
N ASN A 62 8.39 -2.94 9.03
CA ASN A 62 8.28 -3.09 10.47
C ASN A 62 7.33 -4.23 10.91
N LYS A 63 6.94 -5.13 9.99
CA LYS A 63 6.09 -6.27 10.31
C LYS A 63 6.78 -7.17 11.35
N LEU A 64 6.01 -7.56 12.37
CA LEU A 64 6.45 -8.52 13.37
C LEU A 64 6.75 -9.87 12.71
N THR A 65 7.93 -10.42 12.98
CA THR A 65 8.25 -11.80 12.62
C THR A 65 7.45 -12.77 13.50
N GLN A 66 7.21 -13.99 13.00
CA GLN A 66 6.49 -15.00 13.80
C GLN A 66 7.22 -15.31 15.11
N LYS A 67 8.56 -15.42 15.07
CA LYS A 67 9.41 -15.61 16.27
C LYS A 67 9.17 -14.54 17.33
N GLU A 68 9.04 -13.29 16.90
CA GLU A 68 8.81 -12.17 17.82
C GLU A 68 7.38 -12.20 18.41
N LYS A 69 6.38 -12.60 17.61
CA LYS A 69 5.02 -12.82 18.11
C LYS A 69 5.01 -13.91 19.17
N ASP A 70 5.62 -15.06 18.91
CA ASP A 70 5.66 -16.18 19.84
C ASP A 70 6.37 -15.79 21.15
N TYR A 71 7.45 -15.01 21.05
CA TYR A 71 8.16 -14.47 22.20
C TYR A 71 7.25 -13.58 23.07
N ILE A 72 6.54 -12.63 22.47
CA ILE A 72 5.60 -11.73 23.16
C ILE A 72 4.55 -12.55 23.91
N VAL A 73 3.97 -13.55 23.24
CA VAL A 73 2.89 -14.38 23.77
C VAL A 73 3.38 -15.24 24.93
N ASN A 74 4.52 -15.89 24.79
CA ASN A 74 5.11 -16.72 25.84
C ASN A 74 5.54 -15.90 27.05
N LEU A 75 6.11 -14.71 26.83
CA LEU A 75 6.48 -13.80 27.91
C LEU A 75 5.24 -13.32 28.68
N TYR A 76 4.15 -12.97 27.97
CA TYR A 76 2.90 -12.58 28.61
C TYR A 76 2.25 -13.72 29.38
N LYS A 77 2.21 -14.94 28.82
CA LYS A 77 1.66 -16.15 29.50
C LYS A 77 2.35 -16.46 30.83
N ARG A 78 3.64 -16.13 30.95
CA ARG A 78 4.41 -16.28 32.20
C ARG A 78 4.21 -15.14 33.20
N SER A 79 3.50 -14.10 32.79
CA SER A 79 3.29 -12.89 33.58
C SER A 79 1.87 -12.87 34.17
N THR A 80 1.73 -12.35 35.38
CA THR A 80 0.43 -12.16 36.06
C THR A 80 -0.11 -10.73 35.89
N VAL A 81 0.54 -9.92 35.05
CA VAL A 81 0.23 -8.50 34.91
C VAL A 81 -0.83 -8.25 33.84
N SER A 82 -1.62 -7.18 34.01
CA SER A 82 -2.55 -6.72 32.96
C SER A 82 -1.81 -6.41 31.65
N ILE A 83 -2.49 -6.57 30.51
CA ILE A 83 -1.96 -6.23 29.17
C ILE A 83 -1.39 -4.81 29.14
N ARG A 84 -2.05 -3.84 29.78
CA ARG A 84 -1.58 -2.45 29.84
C ARG A 84 -0.22 -2.32 30.52
N ARG A 85 -0.01 -3.01 31.64
CA ARG A 85 1.28 -3.03 32.35
C ARG A 85 2.32 -3.81 31.55
N PHE A 86 1.94 -4.92 30.95
CA PHE A 86 2.81 -5.72 30.10
C PHE A 86 3.34 -4.91 28.89
N CYS A 87 2.47 -4.20 28.17
CA CYS A 87 2.88 -3.38 27.02
C CYS A 87 3.89 -2.29 27.41
N LYS A 88 3.70 -1.67 28.59
CA LYS A 88 4.66 -0.70 29.14
C LYS A 88 6.01 -1.34 29.47
N PHE A 89 5.99 -2.53 30.07
CA PHE A 89 7.19 -3.27 30.42
C PHE A 89 7.96 -3.74 29.18
N TYR A 90 7.26 -4.28 28.17
CA TYR A 90 7.89 -4.84 26.97
C TYR A 90 8.68 -3.77 26.19
N GLY A 91 8.14 -2.56 26.05
CA GLY A 91 8.86 -1.36 25.60
C GLY A 91 9.46 -1.36 24.18
N ARG A 92 9.55 -2.51 23.51
CA ARG A 92 10.19 -2.67 22.18
C ARG A 92 9.25 -2.38 21.01
N ARG A 93 7.94 -2.46 21.23
CA ARG A 93 6.91 -2.20 20.22
C ARG A 93 5.80 -1.33 20.81
N SER A 94 5.07 -0.64 19.96
CA SER A 94 3.94 0.19 20.39
C SER A 94 2.87 -0.63 21.10
N TYR A 95 2.10 0.03 21.98
CA TYR A 95 1.00 -0.60 22.70
C TYR A 95 0.06 -1.37 21.77
N SER A 96 -0.40 -0.73 20.68
CA SER A 96 -1.34 -1.33 19.73
C SER A 96 -0.76 -2.58 19.06
N CYS A 97 0.53 -2.58 18.76
CA CYS A 97 1.21 -3.71 18.14
C CYS A 97 1.21 -4.94 19.06
N VAL A 98 1.62 -4.77 20.30
CA VAL A 98 1.64 -5.84 21.32
C VAL A 98 0.22 -6.30 21.67
N TYR A 99 -0.70 -5.33 21.85
CA TYR A 99 -2.09 -5.61 22.18
C TYR A 99 -2.77 -6.46 21.09
N ASN A 100 -2.57 -6.14 19.81
CA ASN A 100 -3.17 -6.90 18.71
C ASN A 100 -2.66 -8.35 18.68
N VAL A 101 -1.35 -8.56 18.88
CA VAL A 101 -0.78 -9.92 18.98
C VAL A 101 -1.43 -10.71 20.12
N LEU A 102 -1.52 -10.12 21.30
CA LEU A 102 -2.12 -10.81 22.46
C LEU A 102 -3.63 -11.04 22.28
N LYS A 103 -4.34 -10.08 21.68
CA LYS A 103 -5.77 -10.19 21.39
C LYS A 103 -6.07 -11.30 20.38
N GLU A 104 -5.30 -11.39 19.30
CA GLU A 104 -5.38 -12.48 18.32
C GLU A 104 -5.23 -13.85 18.99
N GLU A 105 -4.26 -14.00 19.89
CA GLU A 105 -4.03 -15.25 20.61
C GLU A 105 -5.12 -15.59 21.64
N LEU A 106 -5.67 -14.58 22.33
CA LEU A 106 -6.79 -14.79 23.25
C LEU A 106 -8.06 -15.20 22.50
N ASN A 107 -8.31 -14.59 21.34
CA ASN A 107 -9.46 -14.93 20.51
C ASN A 107 -9.38 -16.32 19.88
N LYS A 108 -8.18 -16.88 19.64
CA LYS A 108 -8.01 -18.26 19.17
C LYS A 108 -8.37 -19.33 20.21
N LYS A 109 -8.43 -18.97 21.48
CA LYS A 109 -8.70 -19.90 22.59
C LYS A 109 -10.18 -19.96 22.98
N ASN A 110 -11.00 -19.07 22.44
CA ASN A 110 -12.46 -19.04 22.61
C ASN A 110 -13.11 -19.66 21.38
#